data_AF-A0A537XPC8-F1
#
_entry.id   AF-A0A537XPC8-F1
#
_cell.length_a   1.000
_cell.length_b   1.000
_cell.length_c   1.000
_cell.angle_alpha   90.00
_cell.angle_beta   90.00
_cell.angle_gamma   90.00
#
_symmetry.space_group_name_H-M   'P 1'
#
loop_
_entity.id
_entity.type
_entity.pdbx_description
1 polymer ?
#
loop_
_entity_poly.entity_id
_entity_poly.type
_entity_poly.pdbx_seq_one_letter_code
_entity_poly.pdbx_strand_id
1 'polypeptide(L)'
;EFTILRYGIPYGPRMRDSLVIPKFVGMALRGDPLTIQGDGSQYRNYVYVEDLAEAHVLALGPEAVNQTFNLEGREKISIRSMVESIGVALGRPVDVTYTPARTGDYGGREISAAKAERVLGWRADVPFADGLRRYVAWHLARDAAPAPAPEIAPAPAPAIAPVPVLVGAAAGPARPPLAGVLAGLGLAVLALPALAAAGSAPLTRLAALAGSVLAAAAAWSARRWGLRPVPVVVAGGVTLASVWLLSQASPGPVTLLLGLLLGFSLGAPLAGQPLAGAPTAAALAATAALAVTTAFDHAALFWLAGALGVTTSLGPLAAGRSLGRPVPASARRVVRRRVSWALTSVVVLTTGLTASWVGATSASADWFGTVISHGPRQVPQVAVTFDGVPDAETARVVLGALDAEGVRATFFAAGREVEARPDVVRALVGHNQLVANNAYAPRSGGAFLDPRYGELGRAQEVFGRELGVCPTYFRPPAGRHTPLMARVVHRYGMSMVTWDVRVADKRADSPRELARLALDRIRAGSIVVFPLDGNGHFARPVVEATLPLVLRGLKGLDLESVRLDRLLGADGYAGRCTRSA
;
A
#
# COMPACT_ATOMS: atom_id res chain seq x y z
N GLU A 1 -34.83 -8.62 15.40
CA GLU A 1 -34.16 -8.96 16.67
C GLU A 1 -32.68 -9.16 16.39
N PHE A 2 -31.80 -8.79 17.32
CA PHE A 2 -30.35 -8.89 17.12
C PHE A 2 -29.62 -9.25 18.42
N THR A 3 -28.48 -9.92 18.34
CA THR A 3 -27.58 -10.13 19.48
C THR A 3 -26.19 -9.65 19.08
N ILE A 4 -25.54 -8.85 19.93
CA ILE A 4 -24.19 -8.33 19.66
C ILE A 4 -23.19 -9.04 20.58
N LEU A 5 -22.21 -9.72 19.99
CA LEU A 5 -21.09 -10.30 20.72
C LEU A 5 -19.82 -9.47 20.46
N ARG A 6 -19.13 -9.08 21.52
CA ARG A 6 -17.87 -8.32 21.48
C ARG A 6 -16.78 -9.21 22.03
N TYR A 7 -15.87 -9.65 21.18
CA TYR A 7 -14.84 -10.62 21.58
C TYR A 7 -13.65 -9.93 22.25
N GLY A 8 -13.13 -10.58 23.28
CA GLY A 8 -11.73 -10.48 23.66
C GLY A 8 -10.83 -11.07 22.56
N ILE A 9 -9.58 -11.41 22.86
CA ILE A 9 -8.66 -11.90 21.82
C ILE A 9 -8.78 -13.42 21.66
N PRO A 10 -9.38 -13.92 20.56
CA PRO A 10 -9.52 -15.36 20.36
C PRO A 10 -8.19 -16.05 20.06
N TYR A 11 -8.02 -17.27 20.56
CA TYR A 11 -6.89 -18.14 20.24
C TYR A 11 -7.29 -19.63 20.25
N GLY A 12 -6.52 -20.48 19.55
CA GLY A 12 -6.76 -21.91 19.47
C GLY A 12 -6.52 -22.49 18.07
N PRO A 13 -6.90 -23.75 17.82
CA PRO A 13 -6.77 -24.38 16.51
C PRO A 13 -7.34 -23.52 15.37
N ARG A 14 -6.68 -23.54 14.22
CA ARG A 14 -7.03 -22.76 12.99
C ARG A 14 -6.93 -21.24 13.12
N MET A 15 -6.38 -20.70 14.20
CA MET A 15 -6.11 -19.26 14.29
C MET A 15 -5.04 -18.81 13.27
N ARG A 16 -5.07 -17.52 12.87
CA ARG A 16 -4.22 -16.94 11.81
C ARG A 16 -2.73 -16.95 12.20
N ASP A 17 -1.86 -17.38 11.29
CA ASP A 17 -0.42 -17.53 11.55
C ASP A 17 0.33 -16.22 11.83
N SER A 18 -0.24 -15.07 11.42
CA SER A 18 0.35 -13.75 11.64
C SER A 18 0.19 -13.18 13.05
N LEU A 19 -0.61 -13.82 13.91
CA LEU A 19 -0.82 -13.41 15.30
C LEU A 19 0.43 -13.67 16.16
N VAL A 20 0.41 -13.28 17.43
CA VAL A 20 1.58 -13.40 18.33
C VAL A 20 1.83 -14.85 18.78
N ILE A 21 0.80 -15.58 19.23
CA ILE A 21 0.93 -16.99 19.65
C ILE A 21 1.44 -17.94 18.54
N PRO A 22 0.90 -17.94 17.31
CA PRO A 22 1.39 -18.80 16.23
C PRO A 22 2.83 -18.44 15.84
N LYS A 23 3.14 -17.14 15.72
CA LYS A 23 4.49 -16.68 15.42
C LYS A 23 5.49 -17.13 16.48
N PHE A 24 5.15 -16.95 17.75
CA PHE A 24 6.03 -17.32 18.86
C PHE A 24 6.17 -18.83 18.99
N VAL A 25 5.10 -19.61 18.84
CA VAL A 25 5.17 -21.07 18.82
C VAL A 25 6.02 -21.56 17.64
N GLY A 26 5.82 -21.02 16.44
CA GLY A 26 6.62 -21.39 15.27
C GLY A 26 8.11 -21.02 15.38
N MET A 27 8.42 -19.84 15.93
CA MET A 27 9.80 -19.44 16.25
C MET A 27 10.41 -20.34 17.30
N ALA A 28 9.68 -20.60 18.39
CA ALA A 28 10.12 -21.48 19.45
C ALA A 28 10.32 -22.92 18.97
N LEU A 29 9.52 -23.42 18.01
CA LEU A 29 9.69 -24.73 17.38
C LEU A 29 10.96 -24.83 16.51
N ARG A 30 11.33 -23.74 15.83
CA ARG A 30 12.59 -23.66 15.06
C ARG A 30 13.83 -23.40 15.92
N GLY A 31 13.65 -23.05 17.19
CA GLY A 31 14.75 -22.62 18.07
C GLY A 31 15.20 -21.18 17.81
N ASP A 32 14.37 -20.36 17.16
CA ASP A 32 14.66 -18.95 16.93
C ASP A 32 14.40 -18.15 18.23
N PRO A 33 15.21 -17.13 18.56
CA PRO A 33 14.96 -16.27 19.71
C PRO A 33 13.71 -15.40 19.49
N LEU A 34 12.81 -15.37 20.47
CA LEU A 34 11.58 -14.57 20.45
C LEU A 34 11.90 -13.12 20.77
N THR A 35 11.42 -12.19 19.94
CA THR A 35 11.61 -10.76 20.19
C THR A 35 10.45 -10.18 21.00
N ILE A 36 10.73 -9.74 22.23
CA ILE A 36 9.81 -8.97 23.07
C ILE A 36 10.14 -7.47 22.93
N GLN A 37 9.11 -6.64 22.78
CA GLN A 37 9.24 -5.18 22.76
C GLN A 37 8.81 -4.61 24.11
N GLY A 38 9.69 -3.82 24.72
CA GLY A 38 9.53 -3.40 26.10
C GLY A 38 9.91 -4.50 27.07
N ASP A 39 9.29 -4.53 28.24
CA ASP A 39 9.59 -5.48 29.33
C ASP A 39 8.71 -6.74 29.32
N GLY A 40 7.76 -6.84 28.37
CA GLY A 40 6.82 -7.95 28.27
C GLY A 40 5.66 -7.90 29.26
N SER A 41 5.47 -6.79 29.98
CA SER A 41 4.40 -6.62 30.98
C SER A 41 3.03 -6.35 30.37
N GLN A 42 2.95 -6.01 29.09
CA GLN A 42 1.67 -5.78 28.42
C GLN A 42 0.85 -7.08 28.41
N TYR A 43 -0.42 -6.98 28.84
CA TYR A 43 -1.29 -8.15 29.00
C TYR A 43 -2.54 -8.06 28.14
N ARG A 44 -3.10 -9.23 27.84
CA ARG A 44 -4.39 -9.41 27.21
C ARG A 44 -5.13 -10.55 27.87
N ASN A 45 -6.45 -10.52 27.75
CA ASN A 45 -7.30 -11.61 28.16
C ASN A 45 -7.65 -12.43 26.92
N TYR A 46 -7.02 -13.58 26.78
CA TYR A 46 -7.24 -14.47 25.64
C TYR A 46 -8.45 -15.36 25.90
N VAL A 47 -9.31 -15.55 24.89
CA VAL A 47 -10.47 -16.44 24.96
C VAL A 47 -10.24 -17.64 24.04
N TYR A 48 -10.36 -18.84 24.58
CA TYR A 48 -10.15 -20.05 23.78
C TYR A 48 -11.28 -20.23 22.77
N VAL A 49 -10.96 -20.72 21.58
CA VAL A 49 -11.91 -20.78 20.45
C VAL A 49 -13.13 -21.66 20.72
N GLU A 50 -12.99 -22.72 21.53
CA GLU A 50 -14.12 -23.60 21.89
C GLU A 50 -15.07 -22.91 22.88
N ASP A 51 -14.54 -22.21 23.90
CA ASP A 51 -15.36 -21.39 24.80
C ASP A 51 -16.10 -20.30 24.02
N LEU A 52 -15.42 -19.70 23.03
CA LEU A 52 -16.04 -18.71 22.16
C LEU A 52 -17.15 -19.33 21.30
N ALA A 53 -16.96 -20.55 20.78
CA ALA A 53 -17.99 -21.25 20.01
C ALA A 53 -19.21 -21.58 20.87
N GLU A 54 -19.02 -21.99 22.12
CA GLU A 54 -20.12 -22.20 23.07
C GLU A 54 -20.93 -20.92 23.30
N ALA A 55 -20.26 -19.77 23.46
CA ALA A 55 -20.94 -18.49 23.61
C ALA A 55 -21.86 -18.16 22.43
N HIS A 56 -21.48 -18.55 21.20
CA HIS A 56 -22.31 -18.34 20.01
C HIS A 56 -23.57 -19.20 20.05
N VAL A 57 -23.46 -20.45 20.49
CA VAL A 57 -24.60 -21.34 20.63
C VAL A 57 -25.57 -20.79 21.66
N LEU A 58 -25.07 -20.36 22.82
CA LEU A 58 -25.89 -19.76 23.89
C LEU A 58 -26.55 -18.44 23.45
N ALA A 59 -25.87 -17.65 22.63
CA ALA A 59 -26.37 -16.38 22.09
C ALA A 59 -27.53 -16.54 21.08
N LEU A 60 -27.85 -17.76 20.64
CA LEU A 60 -29.04 -18.05 19.82
C LEU A 60 -30.31 -18.24 20.68
N GLY A 61 -30.17 -18.31 22.00
CA GLY A 61 -31.29 -18.45 22.93
C GLY A 61 -32.13 -17.16 23.06
N PRO A 62 -33.39 -17.27 23.52
CA PRO A 62 -34.29 -16.12 23.64
C PRO A 62 -33.78 -15.05 24.62
N GLU A 63 -33.03 -15.45 25.65
CA GLU A 63 -32.40 -14.55 26.63
C GLU A 63 -31.37 -13.58 26.02
N ALA A 64 -30.87 -13.89 24.81
CA ALA A 64 -29.87 -13.11 24.12
C ALA A 64 -30.47 -12.01 23.22
N VAL A 65 -31.79 -12.03 22.96
CA VAL A 65 -32.46 -11.11 22.04
C VAL A 65 -32.31 -9.66 22.47
N ASN A 66 -31.83 -8.82 21.54
CA ASN A 66 -31.52 -7.40 21.71
C ASN A 66 -30.49 -7.12 22.81
N GLN A 67 -29.65 -8.12 23.13
CA GLN A 67 -28.57 -7.98 24.11
C GLN A 67 -27.21 -7.73 23.45
N THR A 68 -26.29 -7.25 24.28
CA THR A 68 -24.87 -7.10 23.95
C THR A 68 -24.04 -7.76 25.04
N PHE A 69 -23.09 -8.60 24.66
CA PHE A 69 -22.22 -9.36 25.57
C PHE A 69 -20.75 -9.14 25.22
N ASN A 70 -19.90 -8.91 26.23
CA ASN A 70 -18.46 -9.02 26.08
C ASN A 70 -18.05 -10.45 26.40
N LEU A 71 -17.27 -11.06 25.50
CA LEU A 71 -16.78 -12.43 25.61
C LEU A 71 -15.27 -12.38 25.81
N GLU A 72 -14.84 -12.20 27.05
CA GLU A 72 -13.44 -11.95 27.42
C GLU A 72 -12.88 -13.16 28.19
N GLY A 73 -11.59 -13.45 28.01
CA GLY A 73 -10.88 -14.42 28.84
C GLY A 73 -10.79 -13.98 30.30
N ARG A 74 -10.66 -14.96 31.21
CA ARG A 74 -10.58 -14.69 32.66
C ARG A 74 -9.19 -14.27 33.13
N GLU A 75 -8.16 -14.70 32.42
CA GLU A 75 -6.77 -14.55 32.83
C GLU A 75 -6.11 -13.36 32.15
N LYS A 76 -5.35 -12.57 32.93
CA LYS A 76 -4.48 -11.52 32.41
C LYS A 76 -3.15 -12.15 31.99
N ILE A 77 -2.98 -12.41 30.71
CA ILE A 77 -1.78 -13.04 30.17
C ILE A 77 -0.86 -11.97 29.61
N SER A 78 0.29 -11.79 30.28
CA SER A 78 1.36 -10.92 29.79
C SER A 78 2.14 -11.59 28.65
N ILE A 79 2.86 -10.81 27.84
CA ILE A 79 3.73 -11.38 26.80
C ILE A 79 4.80 -12.28 27.43
N ARG A 80 5.31 -11.93 28.62
CA ARG A 80 6.25 -12.78 29.37
C ARG A 80 5.62 -14.12 29.77
N SER A 81 4.44 -14.08 30.40
CA SER A 81 3.71 -15.28 30.82
C SER A 81 3.32 -16.15 29.63
N MET A 82 3.01 -15.55 28.48
CA MET A 82 2.79 -16.26 27.23
C MET A 82 4.04 -17.03 26.79
N VAL A 83 5.21 -16.40 26.77
CA VAL A 83 6.47 -17.06 26.35
C VAL A 83 6.84 -18.19 27.30
N GLU A 84 6.69 -17.98 28.61
CA GLU A 84 6.86 -19.04 29.62
C GLU A 84 5.92 -20.22 29.37
N SER A 85 4.64 -19.94 29.10
CA SER A 85 3.64 -20.96 28.79
C SER A 85 3.97 -21.73 27.50
N ILE A 86 4.56 -21.08 26.50
CA ILE A 86 5.05 -21.72 25.27
C ILE A 86 6.21 -22.66 25.59
N GLY A 87 7.18 -22.22 26.41
CA GLY A 87 8.29 -23.08 26.82
C GLY A 87 7.85 -24.32 27.58
N VAL A 88 6.88 -24.16 28.50
CA VAL A 88 6.25 -25.28 29.21
C VAL A 88 5.53 -26.21 28.24
N ALA A 89 4.75 -25.68 27.30
CA ALA A 89 4.02 -26.49 26.32
C ALA A 89 4.95 -27.26 25.35
N LEU A 90 6.13 -26.73 25.06
CA LEU A 90 7.15 -27.37 24.22
C LEU A 90 8.14 -28.25 24.99
N GLY A 91 8.10 -28.22 26.33
CA GLY A 91 9.05 -28.96 27.18
C GLY A 91 10.49 -28.47 27.09
N ARG A 92 10.73 -27.22 26.66
CA ARG A 92 12.07 -26.63 26.54
C ARG A 92 12.09 -25.12 26.79
N PRO A 93 13.21 -24.56 27.29
CA PRO A 93 13.35 -23.11 27.41
C PRO A 93 13.28 -22.45 26.03
N VAL A 94 12.78 -21.21 26.02
CA VAL A 94 12.64 -20.39 24.81
C VAL A 94 13.51 -19.17 24.96
N ASP A 95 14.41 -18.94 24.01
CA ASP A 95 15.30 -17.79 24.01
C ASP A 95 14.51 -16.50 23.73
N VAL A 96 14.85 -15.42 24.45
CA VAL A 96 14.15 -14.14 24.37
C VAL A 96 15.13 -12.99 24.18
N THR A 97 14.89 -12.19 23.15
CA THR A 97 15.58 -10.92 22.89
C THR A 97 14.66 -9.75 23.19
N TYR A 98 15.10 -8.83 24.03
CA TYR A 98 14.36 -7.62 24.34
C TYR A 98 14.76 -6.47 23.43
N THR A 99 13.77 -5.71 22.96
CA THR A 99 13.94 -4.51 22.13
C THR A 99 13.20 -3.34 22.76
N PRO A 100 13.56 -2.08 22.45
CA PRO A 100 12.88 -0.91 23.02
C PRO A 100 11.36 -0.97 22.86
N ALA A 101 10.63 -0.52 23.88
CA ALA A 101 9.17 -0.49 23.86
C ALA A 101 8.64 0.38 22.72
N ARG A 102 7.54 -0.05 22.08
CA ARG A 102 6.83 0.79 21.11
C ARG A 102 6.09 1.91 21.83
N THR A 103 6.22 3.13 21.33
CA THR A 103 5.46 4.27 21.86
C THR A 103 3.98 4.07 21.55
N GLY A 104 3.12 4.10 22.58
CA GLY A 104 1.68 3.90 22.44
C GLY A 104 1.22 2.44 22.43
N ASP A 105 2.07 1.48 22.82
CA ASP A 105 1.64 0.09 22.98
C ASP A 105 0.49 0.00 24.00
N TYR A 106 -0.53 -0.77 23.66
CA TYR A 106 -1.73 -0.89 24.48
C TYR A 106 -1.39 -1.72 25.72
N GLY A 107 -1.42 -1.10 26.90
CA GLY A 107 -1.07 -1.73 28.18
C GLY A 107 -2.10 -2.73 28.72
N GLY A 108 -3.24 -2.89 28.04
CA GLY A 108 -4.37 -3.70 28.50
C GLY A 108 -5.42 -2.87 29.26
N ARG A 109 -6.67 -3.34 29.25
CA ARG A 109 -7.78 -2.79 30.03
C ARG A 109 -8.66 -3.93 30.50
N GLU A 110 -9.24 -3.76 31.68
CA GLU A 110 -10.19 -4.71 32.22
C GLU A 110 -11.55 -4.57 31.52
N ILE A 111 -12.05 -5.68 30.99
CA ILE A 111 -13.34 -5.78 30.31
C ILE A 111 -14.17 -6.81 31.08
N SER A 112 -15.38 -6.43 31.49
CA SER A 112 -16.26 -7.31 32.25
C SER A 112 -17.10 -8.20 31.33
N ALA A 113 -17.03 -9.51 31.55
CA ALA A 113 -17.90 -10.53 30.96
C ALA A 113 -19.07 -10.92 31.88
N ALA A 114 -19.27 -10.23 33.02
CA ALA A 114 -20.25 -10.61 34.04
C ALA A 114 -21.71 -10.67 33.52
N LYS A 115 -22.02 -9.93 32.45
CA LYS A 115 -23.34 -10.00 31.82
C LYS A 115 -23.55 -11.31 31.05
N ALA A 116 -22.51 -11.82 30.37
CA ALA A 116 -22.57 -13.10 29.68
C ALA A 116 -22.77 -14.24 30.70
N GLU A 117 -22.10 -14.17 31.84
CA GLU A 117 -22.28 -15.14 32.93
C GLU A 117 -23.70 -15.12 33.51
N ARG A 118 -24.24 -13.93 33.83
CA ARG A 118 -25.59 -13.83 34.42
C ARG A 118 -26.72 -14.21 33.47
N VAL A 119 -26.61 -13.87 32.18
CA VAL A 119 -27.73 -13.99 31.22
C VAL A 119 -27.61 -15.24 30.37
N LEU A 120 -26.40 -15.61 29.94
CA LEU A 120 -26.16 -16.77 29.09
C LEU A 120 -25.65 -17.98 29.89
N GLY A 121 -25.28 -17.81 31.17
CA GLY A 121 -24.55 -18.84 31.91
C GLY A 121 -23.13 -19.06 31.39
N TRP A 122 -22.63 -18.17 30.53
CA TRP A 122 -21.36 -18.37 29.83
C TRP A 122 -20.17 -17.77 30.58
N ARG A 123 -19.07 -18.53 30.59
CA ARG A 123 -17.75 -18.07 31.03
C ARG A 123 -16.66 -18.79 30.24
N ALA A 124 -15.50 -18.16 30.06
CA ALA A 124 -14.34 -18.83 29.47
C ALA A 124 -13.74 -19.81 30.48
N ASP A 125 -13.95 -21.11 30.25
CA ASP A 125 -13.58 -22.17 31.19
C ASP A 125 -12.25 -22.84 30.86
N VAL A 126 -11.72 -22.72 29.64
CA VAL A 126 -10.42 -23.28 29.29
C VAL A 126 -9.29 -22.35 29.76
N PRO A 127 -8.42 -22.80 30.69
CA PRO A 127 -7.28 -21.99 31.12
C PRO A 127 -6.31 -21.71 29.98
N PHE A 128 -5.60 -20.57 30.03
CA PHE A 128 -4.73 -20.13 28.94
C PHE A 128 -3.71 -21.22 28.55
N ALA A 129 -3.02 -21.75 29.56
CA ALA A 129 -2.00 -22.78 29.41
C ALA A 129 -2.55 -24.05 28.77
N ASP A 130 -3.78 -24.44 29.09
CA ASP A 130 -4.42 -25.66 28.58
C ASP A 130 -4.81 -25.47 27.11
N GLY A 131 -5.45 -24.35 26.79
CA GLY A 131 -5.75 -24.00 25.40
C GLY A 131 -4.49 -23.86 24.54
N LEU A 132 -3.39 -23.36 25.12
CA LEU A 132 -2.11 -23.27 24.43
C LEU A 132 -1.51 -24.66 24.17
N ARG A 133 -1.54 -25.58 25.14
CA ARG A 133 -1.11 -26.97 24.92
C ARG A 133 -1.92 -27.65 23.82
N ARG A 134 -3.25 -27.47 23.82
CA ARG A 134 -4.12 -27.98 22.74
C ARG A 134 -3.76 -27.38 21.38
N TYR A 135 -3.46 -26.07 21.34
CA TYR A 135 -3.02 -25.40 20.12
C TYR A 135 -1.67 -25.94 19.61
N VAL A 136 -0.67 -26.11 20.49
CA VAL A 136 0.65 -26.64 20.13
C VAL A 136 0.52 -28.09 19.63
N ALA A 137 -0.24 -28.94 20.33
CA ALA A 137 -0.49 -30.31 19.90
C ALA A 137 -1.15 -30.37 18.52
N TRP A 138 -2.14 -29.50 18.28
CA TRP A 138 -2.78 -29.37 16.96
C TRP A 138 -1.79 -28.89 15.88
N HIS A 139 -0.90 -27.94 16.20
CA HIS A 139 0.10 -27.44 15.27
C HIS A 139 1.11 -28.53 14.88
N LEU A 140 1.62 -29.29 15.85
CA LEU A 140 2.52 -30.41 15.62
C LEU A 140 1.87 -31.54 14.80
N ALA A 141 0.59 -31.82 15.05
CA ALA A 141 -0.17 -32.82 14.30
C ALA A 141 -0.37 -32.43 12.82
N ARG A 142 -0.41 -31.12 12.51
CA ARG A 142 -0.46 -30.64 11.12
C ARG A 142 0.86 -30.86 10.39
N ASP A 143 1.99 -30.60 11.06
CA ASP A 143 3.32 -30.76 10.46
C ASP A 143 3.73 -32.24 10.32
N ALA A 144 3.10 -33.15 11.09
CA ALA A 144 3.27 -34.60 10.98
C ALA A 144 2.43 -35.26 9.87
N ALA A 145 1.45 -34.56 9.30
CA ALA A 145 0.81 -34.99 8.04
C ALA A 145 1.81 -34.78 6.89
N PRO A 146 1.87 -35.68 5.87
CA PRO A 146 2.97 -35.67 4.90
C PRO A 146 3.04 -34.32 4.19
N ALA A 147 4.06 -33.54 4.53
CA ALA A 147 4.35 -32.27 3.88
C ALA A 147 5.02 -32.53 2.52
N PRO A 148 4.76 -31.68 1.51
CA PRO A 148 5.50 -31.70 0.25
C PRO A 148 6.99 -31.38 0.46
N ALA A 149 7.81 -31.85 -0.49
CA ALA A 149 9.27 -31.95 -0.47
C ALA A 149 10.05 -30.65 -0.13
N PRO A 150 11.31 -30.74 0.34
CA PRO A 150 11.97 -29.67 1.08
C PRO A 150 12.35 -28.47 0.21
N GLU A 151 12.17 -27.29 0.81
CA GLU A 151 12.61 -26.00 0.32
C GLU A 151 14.16 -25.97 0.21
N ILE A 152 14.68 -25.62 -0.97
CA ILE A 152 16.12 -25.50 -1.21
C ILE A 152 16.64 -24.30 -0.42
N ALA A 153 17.50 -24.54 0.57
CA ALA A 153 18.16 -23.49 1.34
C ALA A 153 19.02 -22.58 0.43
N PRO A 154 19.02 -21.25 0.63
CA PRO A 154 19.86 -20.34 -0.14
C PRO A 154 21.34 -20.50 0.24
N ALA A 155 22.22 -20.36 -0.76
CA ALA A 155 23.67 -20.45 -0.63
C ALA A 155 24.28 -19.39 0.32
N PRO A 156 25.44 -19.65 0.94
CA PRO A 156 26.03 -18.76 1.94
C PRO A 156 26.54 -17.46 1.31
N ALA A 157 26.27 -16.33 1.97
CA ALA A 157 26.77 -15.01 1.59
C ALA A 157 28.31 -14.91 1.80
N PRO A 158 29.03 -14.11 0.99
CA PRO A 158 30.47 -13.94 1.14
C PRO A 158 30.82 -13.15 2.40
N ALA A 159 31.91 -13.56 3.06
CA ALA A 159 32.44 -12.95 4.27
C ALA A 159 32.88 -11.50 4.03
N ILE A 160 32.31 -10.57 4.81
CA ILE A 160 32.74 -9.18 4.86
C ILE A 160 33.86 -9.08 5.90
N ALA A 161 35.03 -8.61 5.49
CA ALA A 161 36.18 -8.35 6.35
C ALA A 161 35.91 -7.20 7.34
N PRO A 162 36.51 -7.20 8.55
CA PRO A 162 36.28 -6.17 9.55
C PRO A 162 36.96 -4.84 9.16
N VAL A 163 36.19 -3.75 9.20
CA VAL A 163 36.69 -2.37 9.09
C VAL A 163 37.20 -1.94 10.47
N PRO A 164 38.37 -1.28 10.59
CA PRO A 164 38.96 -0.95 11.88
C PRO A 164 38.14 0.10 12.63
N VAL A 165 37.86 -0.19 13.91
CA VAL A 165 37.27 0.75 14.87
C VAL A 165 38.35 1.73 15.29
N LEU A 166 38.19 3.00 14.93
CA LEU A 166 38.99 4.09 15.47
C LEU A 166 38.39 4.51 16.82
N VAL A 167 39.05 4.13 17.90
CA VAL A 167 38.76 4.61 19.26
C VAL A 167 39.21 6.07 19.36
N GLY A 168 38.25 6.98 19.51
CA GLY A 168 38.47 8.40 19.79
C GLY A 168 37.90 8.77 21.15
N ALA A 169 38.77 9.30 22.01
CA ALA A 169 38.59 9.54 23.43
C ALA A 169 37.41 10.47 23.81
N ALA A 170 36.90 10.22 25.02
CA ALA A 170 35.90 11.01 25.71
C ALA A 170 36.37 12.45 26.02
N ALA A 171 35.45 13.41 25.89
CA ALA A 171 35.45 14.66 26.64
C ALA A 171 33.99 15.03 27.00
N GLY A 172 33.78 15.37 28.27
CA GLY A 172 32.49 15.57 28.94
C GLY A 172 31.70 16.84 28.56
N PRO A 173 30.64 17.16 29.32
CA PRO A 173 29.31 17.42 28.76
C PRO A 173 28.96 18.90 28.62
N ALA A 174 28.19 19.24 27.59
CA ALA A 174 27.39 20.47 27.55
C ALA A 174 25.94 20.11 27.21
N ARG A 175 25.04 20.31 28.17
CA ARG A 175 23.59 20.06 28.04
C ARG A 175 23.00 20.97 26.94
N PRO A 176 22.26 20.44 25.94
CA PRO A 176 21.47 21.28 25.04
C PRO A 176 20.06 21.54 25.60
N PRO A 177 19.42 22.68 25.28
CA PRO A 177 18.09 23.01 25.78
C PRO A 177 16.99 22.18 25.08
N LEU A 178 16.01 21.73 25.87
CA LEU A 178 14.89 20.83 25.54
C LEU A 178 14.11 21.16 24.24
N ALA A 179 14.09 22.42 23.79
CA ALA A 179 13.32 22.84 22.61
C ALA A 179 13.83 22.24 21.27
N GLY A 180 15.10 21.84 21.20
CA GLY A 180 15.68 21.24 19.99
C GLY A 180 15.36 19.78 19.75
N VAL A 181 15.24 19.04 20.85
CA VAL A 181 14.94 17.61 20.85
C VAL A 181 13.49 17.41 20.38
N LEU A 182 12.57 18.31 20.78
CA LEU A 182 11.17 18.29 20.40
C LEU A 182 10.92 18.58 18.90
N ALA A 183 11.69 19.48 18.28
CA ALA A 183 11.55 19.79 16.85
C ALA A 183 12.11 18.70 15.93
N GLY A 184 13.20 18.02 16.34
CA GLY A 184 13.74 16.85 15.65
C GLY A 184 12.84 15.62 15.78
N LEU A 185 12.22 15.43 16.94
CA LEU A 185 11.22 14.38 17.18
C LEU A 185 9.96 14.56 16.32
N GLY A 186 9.48 15.80 16.15
CA GLY A 186 8.31 16.09 15.31
C GLY A 186 8.49 15.73 13.83
N LEU A 187 9.70 15.92 13.28
CA LEU A 187 10.04 15.53 11.90
C LEU A 187 10.26 14.02 11.74
N ALA A 188 10.77 13.34 12.76
CA ALA A 188 10.88 11.87 12.78
C ALA A 188 9.50 11.19 12.85
N VAL A 189 8.53 11.80 13.55
CA VAL A 189 7.13 11.34 13.61
C VAL A 189 6.41 11.46 12.27
N LEU A 190 6.75 12.47 11.45
CA LEU A 190 6.21 12.64 10.10
C LEU A 190 6.84 11.69 9.05
N ALA A 191 8.03 11.14 9.31
CA ALA A 191 8.71 10.17 8.43
C ALA A 191 8.28 8.70 8.68
N LEU A 192 7.68 8.42 9.84
CA LEU A 192 7.25 7.07 10.24
C LEU A 192 6.17 6.44 9.32
N PRO A 193 5.15 7.19 8.83
CA PRO A 193 4.19 6.66 7.86
C PRO A 193 4.83 6.31 6.50
N ALA A 194 5.84 7.09 6.06
CA ALA A 194 6.55 6.84 4.80
C ALA A 194 7.44 5.60 4.85
N LEU A 195 8.04 5.30 6.02
CA LEU A 195 8.78 4.06 6.28
C LEU A 195 7.87 2.84 6.45
N ALA A 196 6.66 3.02 7.00
CA ALA A 196 5.68 1.95 7.16
C ALA A 196 4.97 1.57 5.85
N ALA A 197 4.84 2.51 4.91
CA ALA A 197 4.22 2.31 3.60
C ALA A 197 5.20 1.81 2.51
N ALA A 198 6.50 1.84 2.77
CA ALA A 198 7.51 1.29 1.86
C ALA A 198 7.51 -0.25 1.93
N GLY A 199 7.02 -0.91 0.89
CA GLY A 199 7.04 -2.38 0.76
C GLY A 199 8.43 -3.01 0.88
N SER A 200 8.53 -4.33 0.70
CA SER A 200 9.73 -5.15 0.93
C SER A 200 10.94 -4.87 0.02
N ALA A 201 10.89 -3.86 -0.87
CA ALA A 201 11.99 -3.55 -1.77
C ALA A 201 13.12 -2.79 -1.03
N PRO A 202 14.39 -3.24 -1.11
CA PRO A 202 15.52 -2.61 -0.41
C PRO A 202 15.77 -1.16 -0.86
N LEU A 203 15.45 -0.83 -2.12
CA LEU A 203 15.64 0.51 -2.70
C LEU A 203 14.69 1.57 -2.10
N THR A 204 13.44 1.21 -1.77
CA THR A 204 12.48 2.16 -1.16
C THR A 204 12.85 2.47 0.29
N ARG A 205 13.39 1.50 1.02
CA ARG A 205 13.91 1.71 2.38
C ARG A 205 15.17 2.59 2.37
N LEU A 206 16.08 2.38 1.43
CA LEU A 206 17.27 3.24 1.24
C LEU A 206 16.89 4.67 0.87
N ALA A 207 15.91 4.88 -0.01
CA ALA A 207 15.42 6.20 -0.38
C ALA A 207 14.77 6.95 0.82
N ALA A 208 13.99 6.24 1.65
CA ALA A 208 13.40 6.80 2.87
C ALA A 208 14.46 7.15 3.93
N LEU A 209 15.50 6.30 4.06
CA LEU A 209 16.62 6.54 4.97
C LEU A 209 17.45 7.75 4.52
N ALA A 210 17.77 7.84 3.22
CA ALA A 210 18.48 8.96 2.62
C ALA A 210 17.68 10.28 2.75
N GLY A 211 16.37 10.25 2.51
CA GLY A 211 15.49 11.41 2.72
C GLY A 211 15.47 11.87 4.18
N SER A 212 15.49 10.94 5.13
CA SER A 212 15.53 11.24 6.58
C SER A 212 16.87 11.85 7.02
N VAL A 213 17.99 11.33 6.49
CA VAL A 213 19.34 11.87 6.74
C VAL A 213 19.49 13.28 6.15
N LEU A 214 18.98 13.51 4.94
CA LEU A 214 19.01 14.82 4.29
C LEU A 214 18.12 15.84 5.03
N ALA A 215 16.95 15.44 5.52
CA ALA A 215 16.10 16.29 6.36
C ALA A 215 16.77 16.66 7.69
N ALA A 216 17.44 15.70 8.34
CA ALA A 216 18.21 15.93 9.57
C ALA A 216 19.41 16.86 9.34
N ALA A 217 20.14 16.68 8.23
CA ALA A 217 21.26 17.53 7.84
C ALA A 217 20.80 18.97 7.51
N ALA A 218 19.65 19.11 6.83
CA ALA A 218 19.04 20.40 6.56
C ALA A 218 18.57 21.12 7.84
N ALA A 219 17.99 20.39 8.80
CA ALA A 219 17.58 20.92 10.10
C ALA A 219 18.79 21.33 10.98
N TRP A 220 19.86 20.53 10.98
CA TRP A 220 21.12 20.86 11.67
C TRP A 220 21.79 22.10 11.07
N SER A 221 21.84 22.17 9.73
CA SER A 221 22.37 23.33 9.01
C SER A 221 21.51 24.57 9.25
N ALA A 222 20.18 24.45 9.26
CA ALA A 222 19.29 25.56 9.60
C ALA A 222 19.56 26.16 10.99
N ARG A 223 19.94 25.31 11.96
CA ARG A 223 20.34 25.71 13.32
C ARG A 223 21.68 26.41 13.37
N ARG A 224 22.69 25.88 12.68
CA ARG A 224 24.05 26.45 12.65
C ARG A 224 24.09 27.85 12.01
N TRP A 225 23.12 28.16 11.15
CA TRP A 225 23.08 29.40 10.37
C TRP A 225 21.91 30.35 10.74
N GLY A 226 21.17 30.07 11.83
CA GLY A 226 20.13 30.97 12.35
C GLY A 226 18.87 31.12 11.50
N LEU A 227 18.49 30.10 10.72
CA LEU A 227 17.27 30.11 9.90
C LEU A 227 16.00 30.00 10.78
N ARG A 228 14.89 30.63 10.36
CA ARG A 228 13.61 30.51 11.07
C ARG A 228 13.03 29.09 10.90
N PRO A 229 12.37 28.52 11.92
CA PRO A 229 12.00 27.10 11.94
C PRO A 229 10.91 26.71 10.93
N VAL A 230 9.96 27.60 10.64
CA VAL A 230 8.77 27.27 9.83
C VAL A 230 9.11 26.93 8.36
N PRO A 231 9.91 27.71 7.60
CA PRO A 231 10.29 27.35 6.24
C PRO A 231 11.08 26.04 6.14
N VAL A 232 11.88 25.72 7.16
CA VAL A 232 12.72 24.52 7.21
C VAL A 232 11.89 23.27 7.46
N VAL A 233 10.90 23.36 8.35
CA VAL A 233 9.96 22.26 8.62
C VAL A 233 9.08 21.99 7.40
N VAL A 234 8.56 23.04 6.75
CA VAL A 234 7.76 22.90 5.52
C VAL A 234 8.59 22.32 4.38
N ALA A 235 9.82 22.80 4.18
CA ALA A 235 10.74 22.25 3.18
C ALA A 235 11.09 20.77 3.46
N GLY A 236 11.32 20.40 4.73
CA GLY A 236 11.56 19.01 5.13
C GLY A 236 10.35 18.10 4.84
N GLY A 237 9.15 18.57 5.17
CA GLY A 237 7.90 17.84 4.88
C GLY A 237 7.66 17.64 3.39
N VAL A 238 7.93 18.67 2.57
CA VAL A 238 7.81 18.58 1.10
C VAL A 238 8.85 17.63 0.50
N THR A 239 10.08 17.64 1.01
CA THR A 239 11.13 16.71 0.59
C THR A 239 10.70 15.26 0.85
N LEU A 240 10.23 14.96 2.07
CA LEU A 240 9.75 13.62 2.42
C LEU A 240 8.54 13.19 1.58
N ALA A 241 7.58 14.09 1.36
CA ALA A 241 6.42 13.83 0.51
C ALA A 241 6.81 13.59 -0.96
N SER A 242 7.76 14.36 -1.49
CA SER A 242 8.22 14.22 -2.88
C SER A 242 8.99 12.92 -3.08
N VAL A 243 9.83 12.51 -2.12
CA VAL A 243 10.52 11.20 -2.13
C VAL A 243 9.51 10.05 -2.06
N TRP A 244 8.52 10.14 -1.18
CA TRP A 244 7.47 9.13 -1.08
C TRP A 244 6.65 9.02 -2.37
N LEU A 245 6.23 10.14 -2.96
CA LEU A 245 5.50 10.16 -4.24
C LEU A 245 6.35 9.61 -5.40
N LEU A 246 7.65 9.90 -5.43
CA LEU A 246 8.58 9.34 -6.44
C LEU A 246 8.66 7.81 -6.36
N SER A 247 8.53 7.22 -5.16
CA SER A 247 8.51 5.77 -5.00
C SER A 247 7.25 5.08 -5.55
N GLN A 248 6.17 5.84 -5.77
CA GLN A 248 4.87 5.34 -6.23
C GLN A 248 4.59 5.68 -7.71
N ALA A 249 5.41 6.53 -8.32
CA ALA A 249 5.21 7.03 -9.67
C ALA A 249 6.04 6.23 -10.69
N SER A 250 5.42 5.90 -11.82
CA SER A 250 6.15 5.38 -12.99
C SER A 250 6.94 6.52 -13.68
N PRO A 251 8.08 6.23 -14.33
CA PRO A 251 8.87 7.25 -15.04
C PRO A 251 8.02 8.04 -16.05
N GLY A 252 8.01 9.38 -15.96
CA GLY A 252 7.22 10.24 -16.86
C GLY A 252 7.21 11.74 -16.48
N PRO A 253 6.28 12.55 -17.01
CA PRO A 253 6.18 13.98 -16.73
C PRO A 253 5.97 14.31 -15.24
N VAL A 254 5.43 13.35 -14.49
CA VAL A 254 5.12 13.46 -13.05
C VAL A 254 6.38 13.32 -12.20
N THR A 255 7.28 12.41 -12.57
CA THR A 255 8.57 12.26 -11.90
C THR A 255 9.44 13.51 -12.10
N LEU A 256 9.26 14.24 -13.22
CA LEU A 256 9.88 15.55 -13.46
C LEU A 256 9.36 16.63 -12.50
N LEU A 257 8.03 16.75 -12.32
CA LEU A 257 7.44 17.69 -11.36
C LEU A 257 7.85 17.40 -9.91
N LEU A 258 7.89 16.12 -9.52
CA LEU A 258 8.36 15.71 -8.20
C LEU A 258 9.86 15.97 -8.00
N GLY A 259 10.68 15.76 -9.02
CA GLY A 259 12.11 16.09 -9.00
C GLY A 259 12.37 17.59 -8.87
N LEU A 260 11.59 18.42 -9.56
CA LEU A 260 11.64 19.88 -9.46
C LEU A 260 11.22 20.37 -8.06
N LEU A 261 10.15 19.78 -7.50
CA LEU A 261 9.70 20.04 -6.13
C LEU A 261 10.77 19.69 -5.09
N LEU A 262 11.43 18.54 -5.27
CA LEU A 262 12.52 18.08 -4.41
C LEU A 262 13.73 19.01 -4.49
N GLY A 263 14.12 19.44 -5.70
CA GLY A 263 15.19 20.41 -5.90
C GLY A 263 14.89 21.77 -5.26
N PHE A 264 13.64 22.24 -5.41
CA PHE A 264 13.20 23.49 -4.81
C PHE A 264 13.11 23.42 -3.28
N SER A 265 12.62 22.31 -2.72
CA SER A 265 12.54 22.12 -1.26
C SER A 265 13.93 22.04 -0.63
N LEU A 266 14.90 21.44 -1.31
CA LEU A 266 16.31 21.41 -0.87
C LEU A 266 17.01 22.77 -1.03
N GLY A 267 16.65 23.56 -2.05
CA GLY A 267 17.23 24.88 -2.34
C GLY A 267 16.64 26.04 -1.54
N ALA A 268 15.36 25.97 -1.15
CA ALA A 268 14.66 27.04 -0.42
C ALA A 268 15.34 27.47 0.91
N PRO A 269 15.95 26.58 1.71
CA PRO A 269 16.69 26.96 2.91
C PRO A 269 17.99 27.73 2.61
N LEU A 270 18.53 27.59 1.39
CA LEU A 270 19.82 28.15 0.97
C LEU A 270 19.70 29.53 0.31
N ALA A 271 18.48 29.96 -0.07
CA ALA A 271 18.18 31.15 -0.87
C ALA A 271 18.42 32.53 -0.18
N GLY A 272 19.29 32.60 0.83
CA GLY A 272 19.58 33.83 1.56
C GLY A 272 21.02 33.97 2.08
N GLN A 273 21.92 33.07 1.71
CA GLN A 273 23.33 33.14 2.10
C GLN A 273 24.16 33.85 1.01
N PRO A 274 25.22 34.59 1.37
CA PRO A 274 26.18 35.08 0.39
C PRO A 274 26.85 33.88 -0.28
N LEU A 275 26.41 33.53 -1.49
CA LEU A 275 27.01 32.54 -2.36
C LEU A 275 28.35 33.06 -2.94
N ALA A 276 29.24 33.50 -2.07
CA ALA A 276 30.62 33.82 -2.40
C ALA A 276 31.50 32.90 -1.54
N GLY A 277 31.89 31.76 -2.12
CA GLY A 277 33.03 30.98 -1.59
C GLY A 277 32.81 29.50 -1.28
N ALA A 278 31.72 28.85 -1.66
CA ALA A 278 31.55 27.41 -1.41
C ALA A 278 31.54 26.59 -2.71
N PRO A 279 32.71 26.18 -3.25
CA PRO A 279 32.79 25.18 -4.32
C PRO A 279 32.10 23.86 -3.92
N THR A 280 31.85 23.64 -2.63
CA THR A 280 31.13 22.48 -2.08
C THR A 280 29.64 22.46 -2.38
N ALA A 281 28.95 23.60 -2.53
CA ALA A 281 27.52 23.62 -2.87
C ALA A 281 27.29 23.37 -4.38
N ALA A 282 28.15 23.95 -5.21
CA ALA A 282 28.19 23.67 -6.64
C ALA A 282 28.66 22.22 -6.89
N ALA A 283 29.64 21.73 -6.12
CA ALA A 283 30.06 20.34 -6.17
C ALA A 283 28.96 19.39 -5.69
N LEU A 284 28.28 19.63 -4.56
CA LEU A 284 27.17 18.78 -4.10
C LEU A 284 26.00 18.77 -5.08
N ALA A 285 25.67 19.91 -5.69
CA ALA A 285 24.66 19.98 -6.75
C ALA A 285 25.13 19.27 -8.03
N ALA A 286 26.40 19.39 -8.40
CA ALA A 286 26.99 18.70 -9.54
C ALA A 286 27.14 17.19 -9.29
N THR A 287 27.47 16.74 -8.08
CA THR A 287 27.57 15.32 -7.69
C THR A 287 26.19 14.70 -7.53
N ALA A 288 25.19 15.45 -7.05
CA ALA A 288 23.79 15.02 -7.09
C ALA A 288 23.26 14.96 -8.53
N ALA A 289 23.64 15.90 -9.40
CA ALA A 289 23.34 15.84 -10.82
C ALA A 289 24.05 14.68 -11.52
N LEU A 290 25.33 14.41 -11.19
CA LEU A 290 26.12 13.31 -11.76
C LEU A 290 25.65 11.93 -11.26
N ALA A 291 25.25 11.81 -10.00
CA ALA A 291 24.62 10.61 -9.46
C ALA A 291 23.23 10.34 -10.08
N VAL A 292 22.58 11.38 -10.60
CA VAL A 292 21.30 11.28 -11.35
C VAL A 292 21.55 11.03 -12.85
N THR A 293 22.72 11.40 -13.39
CA THR A 293 23.07 11.18 -14.82
C THR A 293 23.23 9.73 -15.23
N THR A 294 23.40 8.79 -14.29
CA THR A 294 23.61 7.37 -14.59
C THR A 294 22.34 6.53 -14.63
N ALA A 295 21.14 7.12 -14.45
CA ALA A 295 19.91 6.36 -14.22
C ALA A 295 18.69 6.66 -15.11
N PHE A 296 18.56 7.81 -15.81
CA PHE A 296 17.31 8.15 -16.53
C PHE A 296 17.47 8.99 -17.82
N ASP A 297 16.53 8.80 -18.75
CA ASP A 297 16.48 9.26 -20.15
C ASP A 297 16.18 10.77 -20.34
N HIS A 298 16.60 11.34 -21.48
CA HIS A 298 17.22 12.68 -21.60
C HIS A 298 16.34 13.95 -21.78
N ALA A 299 15.02 13.93 -21.63
CA ALA A 299 14.20 15.16 -21.75
C ALA A 299 14.06 15.96 -20.44
N ALA A 300 14.20 15.30 -19.29
CA ALA A 300 14.01 15.92 -17.97
C ALA A 300 15.15 16.87 -17.56
N LEU A 301 16.31 16.70 -18.16
CA LEU A 301 17.57 17.35 -17.79
C LEU A 301 17.65 18.81 -18.28
N PHE A 302 17.08 19.11 -19.46
CA PHE A 302 17.07 20.47 -20.03
C PHE A 302 16.25 21.45 -19.16
N TRP A 303 15.20 20.94 -18.50
CA TRP A 303 14.28 21.73 -17.70
C TRP A 303 14.68 21.85 -16.23
N LEU A 304 15.41 20.87 -15.69
CA LEU A 304 16.02 20.94 -14.35
C LEU A 304 17.12 22.01 -14.29
N ALA A 305 17.90 22.15 -15.37
CA ALA A 305 18.83 23.27 -15.56
C ALA A 305 18.11 24.62 -15.64
N GLY A 306 16.94 24.68 -16.27
CA GLY A 306 16.09 25.88 -16.30
C GLY A 306 15.56 26.31 -14.93
N ALA A 307 15.11 25.35 -14.10
CA ALA A 307 14.62 25.64 -12.74
C ALA A 307 15.74 26.03 -11.77
N LEU A 308 16.93 25.43 -11.90
CA LEU A 308 18.15 25.87 -11.21
C LEU A 308 18.59 27.27 -11.69
N GLY A 309 18.46 27.56 -12.98
CA GLY A 309 18.68 28.88 -13.55
C GLY A 309 17.74 29.94 -12.95
N VAL A 310 16.45 29.65 -12.82
CA VAL A 310 15.46 30.60 -12.27
C VAL A 310 15.66 30.83 -10.76
N THR A 311 15.95 29.78 -9.99
CA THR A 311 16.19 29.89 -8.54
C THR A 311 17.50 30.62 -8.21
N THR A 312 18.55 30.42 -9.01
CA THR A 312 19.81 31.18 -8.90
C THR A 312 19.68 32.62 -9.42
N SER A 313 18.82 32.88 -10.41
CA SER A 313 18.58 34.22 -10.96
C SER A 313 17.65 35.10 -10.11
N LEU A 314 16.71 34.51 -9.36
CA LEU A 314 15.78 35.24 -8.49
C LEU A 314 16.34 35.50 -7.08
N GLY A 315 17.34 34.72 -6.63
CA GLY A 315 18.06 34.95 -5.37
C GLY A 315 18.65 36.37 -5.22
N PRO A 316 19.31 36.92 -6.25
CA PRO A 316 19.81 38.30 -6.26
C PRO A 316 18.72 39.39 -6.18
N LEU A 317 17.56 39.14 -6.78
CA LEU A 317 16.40 40.04 -6.74
C LEU A 317 15.74 40.05 -5.35
N ALA A 318 15.67 38.89 -4.69
CA ALA A 318 15.25 38.79 -3.29
C ALA A 318 16.27 39.37 -2.30
N ALA A 319 17.56 39.40 -2.67
CA ALA A 319 18.65 39.97 -1.89
C ALA A 319 18.82 41.50 -2.08
N GLY A 320 18.03 42.14 -2.97
CA GLY A 320 18.05 43.59 -3.17
C GLY A 320 19.38 44.13 -3.71
N ARG A 321 20.13 43.32 -4.47
CA ARG A 321 21.46 43.72 -4.97
C ARG A 321 21.46 44.31 -6.37
N SER A 322 20.38 44.20 -7.15
CA SER A 322 20.34 44.69 -8.55
C SER A 322 19.77 46.10 -8.73
N LEU A 323 19.17 46.72 -7.71
CA LEU A 323 18.73 48.11 -7.77
C LEU A 323 19.63 48.91 -6.82
N GLY A 324 20.53 49.71 -7.38
CA GLY A 324 21.58 50.48 -6.71
C GLY A 324 21.10 51.59 -5.76
N ARG A 325 20.02 51.36 -5.01
CA ARG A 325 19.55 52.23 -3.93
C ARG A 325 19.41 51.43 -2.63
N PRO A 326 19.94 51.94 -1.51
CA PRO A 326 19.87 51.26 -0.23
C PRO A 326 18.41 51.16 0.23
N VAL A 327 17.80 49.99 0.05
CA VAL A 327 16.46 49.71 0.58
C VAL A 327 16.54 49.66 2.11
N PRO A 328 15.72 50.42 2.85
CA PRO A 328 15.73 50.46 4.31
C PRO A 328 15.48 49.08 4.92
N ALA A 329 16.10 48.80 6.07
CA ALA A 329 16.10 47.47 6.70
C ALA A 329 14.69 46.93 7.04
N SER A 330 13.72 47.83 7.26
CA SER A 330 12.30 47.50 7.45
C SER A 330 11.66 46.96 6.17
N ALA A 331 11.90 47.60 5.03
CA ALA A 331 11.40 47.19 3.72
C ALA A 331 12.02 45.86 3.26
N ARG A 332 13.32 45.62 3.50
CA ARG A 332 13.96 44.31 3.24
C ARG A 332 13.30 43.17 4.03
N ARG A 333 12.87 43.44 5.27
CA ARG A 333 12.22 42.45 6.14
C ARG A 333 10.82 42.09 5.63
N VAL A 334 10.08 43.07 5.11
CA VAL A 334 8.74 42.88 4.51
C VAL A 334 8.83 42.16 3.16
N VAL A 335 9.76 42.56 2.29
CA VAL A 335 9.97 41.92 0.98
C VAL A 335 10.41 40.46 1.16
N ARG A 336 11.39 40.20 2.04
CA ARG A 336 11.84 38.81 2.35
C ARG A 336 10.72 37.95 2.93
N ARG A 337 9.83 38.53 3.75
CA ARG A 337 8.65 37.84 4.28
C ARG A 337 7.66 37.51 3.15
N ARG A 338 7.31 38.47 2.30
CA ARG A 338 6.37 38.25 1.17
C ARG A 338 6.90 37.23 0.17
N VAL A 339 8.19 37.29 -0.18
CA VAL A 339 8.85 36.32 -1.06
C VAL A 339 8.87 34.93 -0.41
N SER A 340 9.21 34.81 0.88
CA SER A 340 9.19 33.51 1.58
C SER A 340 7.80 32.87 1.61
N TRP A 341 6.75 33.66 1.86
CA TRP A 341 5.36 33.17 1.82
C TRP A 341 4.95 32.77 0.40
N ALA A 342 5.29 33.57 -0.61
CA ALA A 342 5.00 33.23 -2.01
C ALA A 342 5.69 31.92 -2.43
N LEU A 343 6.98 31.74 -2.11
CA LEU A 343 7.71 30.50 -2.40
C LEU A 343 7.11 29.31 -1.64
N THR A 344 6.75 29.48 -0.37
CA THR A 344 6.10 28.41 0.41
C THR A 344 4.73 28.04 -0.16
N SER A 345 3.92 29.02 -0.55
CA SER A 345 2.62 28.79 -1.19
C SER A 345 2.76 28.06 -2.52
N VAL A 346 3.73 28.46 -3.37
CA VAL A 346 4.01 27.78 -4.64
C VAL A 346 4.41 26.33 -4.41
N VAL A 347 5.27 26.07 -3.42
CA VAL A 347 5.67 24.70 -3.07
C VAL A 347 4.49 23.87 -2.62
N VAL A 348 3.70 24.36 -1.65
CA VAL A 348 2.53 23.63 -1.12
C VAL A 348 1.53 23.34 -2.24
N LEU A 349 1.24 24.33 -3.09
CA LEU A 349 0.34 24.16 -4.23
C LEU A 349 0.88 23.11 -5.22
N THR A 350 2.16 23.19 -5.56
CA THR A 350 2.77 22.27 -6.52
C THR A 350 2.83 20.84 -5.97
N THR A 351 3.16 20.66 -4.68
CA THR A 351 3.12 19.35 -4.02
C THR A 351 1.71 18.78 -3.97
N GLY A 352 0.71 19.60 -3.61
CA GLY A 352 -0.70 19.20 -3.61
C GLY A 352 -1.19 18.78 -5.00
N LEU A 353 -0.85 19.56 -6.04
CA LEU A 353 -1.18 19.23 -7.44
C LEU A 353 -0.52 17.94 -7.91
N THR A 354 0.73 17.71 -7.50
CA THR A 354 1.48 16.53 -7.95
C THR A 354 1.03 15.27 -7.20
N ALA A 355 0.75 15.36 -5.89
CA ALA A 355 0.13 14.28 -5.13
C ALA A 355 -1.26 13.92 -5.70
N SER A 356 -2.04 14.95 -6.06
CA SER A 356 -3.33 14.80 -6.74
C SER A 356 -3.20 14.07 -8.07
N TRP A 357 -2.20 14.45 -8.86
CA TRP A 357 -1.95 13.84 -10.16
C TRP A 357 -1.45 12.39 -10.06
N VAL A 358 -0.52 12.10 -9.14
CA VAL A 358 -0.02 10.72 -8.90
C VAL A 358 -1.17 9.81 -8.49
N GLY A 359 -1.95 10.20 -7.48
CA GLY A 359 -3.08 9.38 -7.08
C GLY A 359 -4.09 9.21 -8.21
N ALA A 360 -4.25 10.20 -9.08
CA ALA A 360 -5.22 10.14 -10.15
C ALA A 360 -4.79 9.30 -11.36
N THR A 361 -3.50 9.00 -11.47
CA THR A 361 -2.91 8.31 -12.62
C THR A 361 -2.28 6.96 -12.28
N SER A 362 -2.11 6.64 -11.00
CA SER A 362 -1.61 5.34 -10.53
C SER A 362 -2.76 4.39 -10.21
N ALA A 363 -2.85 3.25 -10.90
CA ALA A 363 -3.92 2.27 -10.72
C ALA A 363 -4.01 1.67 -9.30
N SER A 364 -2.91 1.64 -8.55
CA SER A 364 -2.86 1.06 -7.20
C SER A 364 -3.04 2.06 -6.07
N ALA A 365 -3.22 3.36 -6.35
CA ALA A 365 -3.40 4.37 -5.31
C ALA A 365 -4.80 4.25 -4.67
N ASP A 366 -4.87 4.20 -3.34
CA ASP A 366 -6.09 3.98 -2.56
C ASP A 366 -6.49 5.20 -1.70
N TRP A 367 -5.69 6.27 -1.69
CA TRP A 367 -5.94 7.44 -0.84
C TRP A 367 -7.01 8.41 -1.39
N PHE A 368 -7.61 8.12 -2.55
CA PHE A 368 -8.78 8.85 -3.08
C PHE A 368 -10.12 8.13 -2.86
N GLY A 369 -10.11 7.00 -2.16
CA GLY A 369 -11.28 6.20 -1.85
C GLY A 369 -10.97 4.71 -1.93
N THR A 370 -11.96 3.87 -1.61
CA THR A 370 -11.81 2.42 -1.67
C THR A 370 -11.64 1.94 -3.12
N VAL A 371 -10.39 1.82 -3.56
CA VAL A 371 -9.99 1.20 -4.82
C VAL A 371 -9.47 -0.19 -4.52
N ILE A 372 -10.05 -1.20 -5.15
CA ILE A 372 -9.65 -2.60 -4.97
C ILE A 372 -8.64 -2.95 -6.05
N SER A 373 -7.36 -2.93 -5.72
CA SER A 373 -6.26 -3.31 -6.62
C SER A 373 -5.87 -4.79 -6.50
N HIS A 374 -6.26 -5.45 -5.40
CA HIS A 374 -6.07 -6.87 -5.17
C HIS A 374 -7.12 -7.43 -4.19
N GLY A 375 -7.34 -8.74 -4.23
CA GLY A 375 -8.14 -9.49 -3.26
C GLY A 375 -7.35 -9.92 -2.02
N PRO A 376 -7.95 -10.77 -1.16
CA PRO A 376 -7.29 -11.32 0.03
C PRO A 376 -6.01 -12.09 -0.32
N ARG A 377 -4.93 -11.85 0.42
CA ARG A 377 -3.61 -12.48 0.17
C ARG A 377 -3.45 -13.85 0.83
N GLN A 378 -4.44 -14.26 1.63
CA GLN A 378 -4.43 -15.49 2.43
C GLN A 378 -5.10 -16.67 1.72
N VAL A 379 -5.85 -16.39 0.65
CA VAL A 379 -6.53 -17.40 -0.15
C VAL A 379 -5.72 -17.59 -1.43
N PRO A 380 -5.36 -18.82 -1.83
CA PRO A 380 -4.57 -19.11 -3.01
C PRO A 380 -5.41 -18.94 -4.29
N GLN A 381 -6.02 -17.76 -4.45
CA GLN A 381 -6.91 -17.42 -5.55
C GLN A 381 -6.40 -16.19 -6.28
N VAL A 382 -6.62 -16.13 -7.58
CA VAL A 382 -6.33 -14.96 -8.42
C VAL A 382 -7.54 -14.65 -9.29
N ALA A 383 -7.72 -13.37 -9.64
CA ALA A 383 -8.68 -12.99 -10.66
C ALA A 383 -7.96 -12.66 -11.96
N VAL A 384 -8.19 -13.46 -12.99
CA VAL A 384 -7.79 -13.12 -14.36
C VAL A 384 -8.85 -12.19 -14.95
N THR A 385 -8.42 -11.00 -15.37
CA THR A 385 -9.30 -9.95 -15.85
C THR A 385 -8.85 -9.40 -17.21
N PHE A 386 -9.82 -8.99 -18.03
CA PHE A 386 -9.59 -8.45 -19.36
C PHE A 386 -10.13 -7.02 -19.46
N ASP A 387 -9.36 -6.10 -20.03
CA ASP A 387 -9.82 -4.73 -20.30
C ASP A 387 -10.31 -4.63 -21.74
N GLY A 388 -11.63 -4.64 -21.90
CA GLY A 388 -12.34 -4.59 -23.17
C GLY A 388 -12.99 -5.91 -23.58
N VAL A 389 -13.77 -5.86 -24.66
CA VAL A 389 -14.41 -7.03 -25.28
C VAL A 389 -13.65 -7.43 -26.56
N PRO A 390 -13.20 -8.70 -26.69
CA PRO A 390 -12.56 -9.18 -27.91
C PRO A 390 -13.53 -9.18 -29.10
N ASP A 391 -13.01 -9.18 -30.33
CA ASP A 391 -13.85 -9.49 -31.51
C ASP A 391 -14.33 -10.96 -31.48
N ALA A 392 -15.32 -11.30 -32.31
CA ALA A 392 -15.95 -12.62 -32.28
C ALA A 392 -14.95 -13.78 -32.54
N GLU A 393 -13.89 -13.55 -33.31
CA GLU A 393 -12.89 -14.57 -33.62
C GLU A 393 -11.95 -14.79 -32.42
N THR A 394 -11.45 -13.70 -31.86
CA THR A 394 -10.61 -13.69 -30.67
C THR A 394 -11.37 -14.20 -29.45
N ALA A 395 -12.66 -13.86 -29.32
CA ALA A 395 -13.52 -14.31 -28.24
C ALA A 395 -13.61 -15.84 -28.19
N ARG A 396 -13.72 -16.49 -29.37
CA ARG A 396 -13.72 -17.96 -29.46
C ARG A 396 -12.39 -18.56 -28.99
N VAL A 397 -11.26 -17.96 -29.35
CA VAL A 397 -9.94 -18.43 -28.92
C VAL A 397 -9.75 -18.25 -27.42
N VAL A 398 -10.09 -17.07 -26.89
CA VAL A 398 -9.99 -16.76 -25.45
C VAL A 398 -10.91 -17.66 -24.64
N LEU A 399 -12.18 -17.82 -25.03
CA LEU A 399 -13.11 -18.72 -24.35
C LEU A 399 -12.64 -20.17 -24.41
N GLY A 400 -12.16 -20.64 -25.57
CA GLY A 400 -11.60 -21.97 -25.72
C GLY A 400 -10.41 -22.22 -24.78
N ALA A 401 -9.50 -21.24 -24.66
CA ALA A 401 -8.37 -21.33 -23.73
C ALA A 401 -8.80 -21.31 -22.26
N LEU A 402 -9.79 -20.48 -21.90
CA LEU A 402 -10.33 -20.41 -20.54
C LEU A 402 -11.05 -21.71 -20.17
N ASP A 403 -11.91 -22.22 -21.05
CA ASP A 403 -12.68 -23.45 -20.81
C ASP A 403 -11.77 -24.69 -20.76
N ALA A 404 -10.77 -24.79 -21.64
CA ALA A 404 -9.79 -25.87 -21.63
C ALA A 404 -9.03 -25.96 -20.30
N GLU A 405 -8.74 -24.81 -19.68
CA GLU A 405 -8.04 -24.75 -18.41
C GLU A 405 -8.98 -24.75 -17.18
N GLY A 406 -10.30 -24.71 -17.40
CA GLY A 406 -11.32 -24.64 -16.34
C GLY A 406 -11.39 -23.28 -15.63
N VAL A 407 -10.93 -22.22 -16.29
CA VAL A 407 -10.74 -20.90 -15.69
C VAL A 407 -11.95 -20.00 -15.90
N ARG A 408 -12.38 -19.35 -14.82
CA ARG A 408 -13.38 -18.28 -14.86
C ARG A 408 -12.70 -16.93 -14.68
N ALA A 409 -13.01 -15.99 -15.56
CA ALA A 409 -12.40 -14.68 -15.69
C ALA A 409 -13.43 -13.56 -15.61
N THR A 410 -12.96 -12.32 -15.60
CA THR A 410 -13.80 -11.11 -15.58
C THR A 410 -13.43 -10.15 -16.71
N PHE A 411 -14.41 -9.74 -17.51
CA PHE A 411 -14.23 -8.84 -18.64
C PHE A 411 -14.78 -7.46 -18.30
N PHE A 412 -13.93 -6.44 -18.28
CA PHE A 412 -14.32 -5.05 -18.10
C PHE A 412 -14.68 -4.44 -19.45
N ALA A 413 -15.96 -4.54 -19.82
CA ALA A 413 -16.49 -4.14 -21.11
C ALA A 413 -16.93 -2.67 -21.11
N ALA A 414 -16.58 -1.95 -22.17
CA ALA A 414 -17.09 -0.61 -22.37
C ALA A 414 -18.54 -0.65 -22.88
N GLY A 415 -19.40 0.29 -22.46
CA GLY A 415 -20.79 0.36 -22.91
C GLY A 415 -20.93 0.35 -24.44
N ARG A 416 -20.09 1.11 -25.16
CA ARG A 416 -20.07 1.09 -26.63
C ARG A 416 -19.74 -0.28 -27.23
N GLU A 417 -18.95 -1.10 -26.53
CA GLU A 417 -18.55 -2.43 -27.00
C GLU A 417 -19.68 -3.43 -26.79
N VAL A 418 -20.42 -3.27 -25.68
CA VAL A 418 -21.65 -4.04 -25.41
C VAL A 418 -22.73 -3.71 -26.45
N GLU A 419 -22.92 -2.44 -26.82
CA GLU A 419 -23.87 -2.06 -27.88
C GLU A 419 -23.45 -2.58 -29.25
N ALA A 420 -22.15 -2.52 -29.56
CA ALA A 420 -21.65 -2.91 -30.88
C ALA A 420 -21.67 -4.44 -31.10
N ARG A 421 -21.50 -5.23 -30.03
CA ARG A 421 -21.32 -6.69 -30.11
C ARG A 421 -22.03 -7.41 -28.94
N PRO A 422 -23.36 -7.26 -28.79
CA PRO A 422 -24.09 -7.83 -27.66
C PRO A 422 -24.09 -9.37 -27.68
N ASP A 423 -24.00 -9.98 -28.87
CA ASP A 423 -23.86 -11.42 -29.08
C ASP A 423 -22.58 -11.98 -28.44
N VAL A 424 -21.43 -11.32 -28.65
CA VAL A 424 -20.16 -11.73 -28.05
C VAL A 424 -20.20 -11.61 -26.54
N VAL A 425 -20.76 -10.52 -26.01
CA VAL A 425 -20.84 -10.31 -24.56
C VAL A 425 -21.82 -11.29 -23.91
N ARG A 426 -22.95 -11.61 -24.56
CA ARG A 426 -23.86 -12.67 -24.11
C ARG A 426 -23.18 -14.05 -24.12
N ALA A 427 -22.33 -14.34 -25.10
CA ALA A 427 -21.54 -15.56 -25.12
C ALA A 427 -20.57 -15.63 -23.92
N LEU A 428 -19.89 -14.53 -23.57
CA LEU A 428 -19.05 -14.47 -22.36
C LEU A 428 -19.86 -14.81 -21.10
N VAL A 429 -21.02 -14.18 -20.92
CA VAL A 429 -21.92 -14.45 -19.79
C VAL A 429 -22.42 -15.91 -19.81
N GLY A 430 -22.78 -16.43 -20.98
CA GLY A 430 -23.23 -17.82 -21.17
C GLY A 430 -22.17 -18.86 -20.82
N HIS A 431 -20.89 -18.54 -21.02
CA HIS A 431 -19.74 -19.34 -20.57
C HIS A 431 -19.36 -19.08 -19.10
N ASN A 432 -20.30 -18.56 -18.31
CA ASN A 432 -20.15 -18.27 -16.88
C ASN A 432 -18.98 -17.32 -16.56
N GLN A 433 -18.58 -16.48 -17.52
CA GLN A 433 -17.63 -15.40 -17.30
C GLN A 433 -18.35 -14.20 -16.69
N LEU A 434 -17.65 -13.42 -15.86
CA LEU A 434 -18.21 -12.19 -15.31
C LEU A 434 -17.95 -11.04 -16.29
N VAL A 435 -18.96 -10.18 -16.52
CA VAL A 435 -18.80 -8.95 -17.29
C VAL A 435 -19.07 -7.75 -16.39
N ALA A 436 -18.11 -6.83 -16.34
CA ALA A 436 -18.08 -5.64 -15.49
C ALA A 436 -17.98 -4.35 -16.31
N ASN A 437 -18.25 -3.21 -15.69
CA ASN A 437 -18.37 -1.92 -16.37
C ASN A 437 -16.99 -1.24 -16.54
N ASN A 438 -16.69 -0.74 -17.74
CA ASN A 438 -15.46 0.01 -18.07
C ASN A 438 -15.78 1.37 -18.72
N ALA A 439 -16.77 2.08 -18.18
CA ALA A 439 -17.34 3.31 -18.73
C ALA A 439 -17.98 3.09 -20.12
N TYR A 440 -18.64 4.11 -20.67
CA TYR A 440 -19.28 3.97 -21.98
C TYR A 440 -18.26 4.05 -23.12
N ALA A 441 -17.37 5.05 -23.09
CA ALA A 441 -16.33 5.30 -24.08
C ALA A 441 -14.99 5.64 -23.38
N PRO A 442 -14.14 4.64 -23.07
CA PRO A 442 -12.91 4.82 -22.26
C PRO A 442 -11.81 5.71 -22.86
N ARG A 443 -11.99 6.23 -24.10
CA ARG A 443 -10.99 7.04 -24.82
C ARG A 443 -11.22 8.56 -24.76
N SER A 444 -12.20 9.03 -23.99
CA SER A 444 -12.43 10.46 -23.78
C SER A 444 -11.38 11.01 -22.80
N GLY A 445 -10.28 11.56 -23.33
CA GLY A 445 -9.04 11.93 -22.61
C GLY A 445 -9.15 12.92 -21.45
N GLY A 446 -10.35 13.36 -21.08
CA GLY A 446 -10.61 14.22 -19.92
C GLY A 446 -11.84 13.82 -19.09
N ALA A 447 -12.59 12.77 -19.47
CA ALA A 447 -13.83 12.41 -18.77
C ALA A 447 -13.59 12.03 -17.31
N PHE A 448 -12.41 11.50 -16.96
CA PHE A 448 -12.07 11.15 -15.58
C PHE A 448 -11.99 12.35 -14.62
N LEU A 449 -11.92 13.57 -15.16
CA LEU A 449 -11.96 14.83 -14.40
C LEU A 449 -13.38 15.41 -14.26
N ASP A 450 -14.36 14.88 -14.99
CA ASP A 450 -15.75 15.33 -14.88
C ASP A 450 -16.34 14.91 -13.52
N PRO A 451 -16.75 15.84 -12.64
CA PRO A 451 -17.34 15.52 -11.35
C PRO A 451 -18.63 14.69 -11.43
N ARG A 452 -19.34 14.72 -12.56
CA ARG A 452 -20.58 13.96 -12.77
C ARG A 452 -20.30 12.54 -13.25
N TYR A 453 -19.19 12.36 -13.96
CA TYR A 453 -18.76 11.11 -14.58
C TYR A 453 -19.91 10.35 -15.27
N GLY A 454 -20.64 11.04 -16.16
CA GLY A 454 -21.87 10.53 -16.79
C GLY A 454 -21.67 9.24 -17.62
N GLU A 455 -20.44 8.98 -18.05
CA GLU A 455 -20.04 7.76 -18.76
C GLU A 455 -20.36 6.48 -17.98
N LEU A 456 -20.33 6.51 -16.64
CA LEU A 456 -20.64 5.36 -15.80
C LEU A 456 -22.12 4.97 -15.88
N GLY A 457 -23.01 5.97 -15.74
CA GLY A 457 -24.46 5.77 -15.79
C GLY A 457 -24.92 5.32 -17.18
N ARG A 458 -24.40 5.97 -18.24
CA ARG A 458 -24.68 5.57 -19.62
C ARG A 458 -24.27 4.13 -19.90
N ALA A 459 -23.12 3.69 -19.37
CA ALA A 459 -22.73 2.29 -19.47
C ALA A 459 -23.71 1.38 -18.72
N GLN A 460 -24.08 1.69 -17.47
CA GLN A 460 -25.06 0.89 -16.72
C GLN A 460 -26.39 0.70 -17.45
N GLU A 461 -26.90 1.74 -18.10
CA GLU A 461 -28.12 1.67 -18.91
C GLU A 461 -27.99 0.69 -20.07
N VAL A 462 -26.85 0.69 -20.77
CA VAL A 462 -26.56 -0.25 -21.85
C VAL A 462 -26.51 -1.68 -21.34
N PHE A 463 -25.81 -1.93 -20.22
CA PHE A 463 -25.73 -3.26 -19.64
C PHE A 463 -27.13 -3.80 -19.27
N GLY A 464 -27.96 -2.97 -18.64
CA GLY A 464 -29.34 -3.32 -18.33
C GLY A 464 -30.20 -3.59 -19.57
N ARG A 465 -30.06 -2.78 -20.62
CA ARG A 465 -30.85 -2.89 -21.87
C ARG A 465 -30.44 -4.09 -22.72
N GLU A 466 -29.14 -4.29 -22.94
CA GLU A 466 -28.62 -5.29 -23.89
C GLU A 466 -28.44 -6.68 -23.26
N LEU A 467 -28.08 -6.74 -21.98
CA LEU A 467 -27.70 -7.98 -21.30
C LEU A 467 -28.65 -8.38 -20.18
N GLY A 468 -29.49 -7.45 -19.69
CA GLY A 468 -30.35 -7.71 -18.53
C GLY A 468 -29.58 -7.89 -17.22
N VAL A 469 -28.30 -7.52 -17.18
CA VAL A 469 -27.45 -7.59 -15.98
C VAL A 469 -27.00 -6.20 -15.55
N CYS A 470 -26.72 -6.06 -14.26
CA CYS A 470 -26.36 -4.76 -13.67
C CYS A 470 -25.05 -4.91 -12.90
N PRO A 471 -23.90 -4.71 -13.54
CA PRO A 471 -22.60 -4.92 -12.90
C PRO A 471 -22.42 -4.11 -11.62
N THR A 472 -21.83 -4.73 -10.60
CA THR A 472 -21.44 -4.07 -9.34
C THR A 472 -19.99 -3.60 -9.35
N TYR A 473 -19.19 -4.05 -10.32
CA TYR A 473 -17.79 -3.67 -10.46
C TYR A 473 -17.59 -2.67 -11.59
N PHE A 474 -16.77 -1.66 -11.31
CA PHE A 474 -16.34 -0.66 -12.27
C PHE A 474 -14.81 -0.60 -12.31
N ARG A 475 -14.21 -0.65 -13.50
CA ARG A 475 -12.79 -0.37 -13.69
C ARG A 475 -12.61 0.97 -14.37
N PRO A 476 -11.83 1.89 -13.78
CA PRO A 476 -11.53 3.17 -14.39
C PRO A 476 -10.66 2.98 -15.65
N PRO A 477 -10.98 3.64 -16.77
CA PRO A 477 -10.17 3.57 -17.98
C PRO A 477 -8.70 3.93 -17.72
N ALA A 478 -7.78 3.07 -18.20
CA ALA A 478 -6.33 3.19 -17.99
C ALA A 478 -5.90 3.26 -16.50
N GLY A 479 -6.77 2.87 -15.56
CA GLY A 479 -6.52 2.96 -14.12
C GLY A 479 -6.65 4.38 -13.55
N ARG A 480 -7.06 5.37 -14.37
CA ARG A 480 -7.15 6.78 -13.95
C ARG A 480 -8.43 7.06 -13.19
N HIS A 481 -8.30 7.51 -11.95
CA HIS A 481 -9.44 7.71 -11.06
C HIS A 481 -9.30 9.01 -10.26
N THR A 482 -10.39 9.53 -9.73
CA THR A 482 -10.39 10.77 -8.93
C THR A 482 -11.32 10.62 -7.73
N PRO A 483 -11.18 11.44 -6.66
CA PRO A 483 -12.13 11.44 -5.55
C PRO A 483 -13.58 11.68 -6.00
N LEU A 484 -13.75 12.51 -7.04
CA LEU A 484 -15.05 12.83 -7.60
C LEU A 484 -15.64 11.60 -8.31
N MET A 485 -14.84 10.90 -9.12
CA MET A 485 -15.25 9.63 -9.72
C MET A 485 -15.60 8.58 -8.67
N ALA A 486 -14.77 8.42 -7.63
CA ALA A 486 -15.02 7.47 -6.54
C ALA A 486 -16.37 7.73 -5.85
N ARG A 487 -16.72 9.00 -5.64
CA ARG A 487 -18.04 9.41 -5.12
C ARG A 487 -19.18 9.00 -6.05
N VAL A 488 -19.03 9.16 -7.36
CA VAL A 488 -20.04 8.74 -8.35
C VAL A 488 -20.19 7.22 -8.33
N VAL A 489 -19.09 6.46 -8.39
CA VAL A 489 -19.09 4.99 -8.34
C VAL A 489 -19.80 4.47 -7.09
N HIS A 490 -19.51 5.06 -5.92
CA HIS A 490 -20.17 4.70 -4.67
C HIS A 490 -21.67 5.00 -4.68
N ARG A 491 -22.12 6.09 -5.31
CA ARG A 491 -23.55 6.43 -5.44
C ARG A 491 -24.32 5.40 -6.28
N TYR A 492 -23.68 4.76 -7.25
CA TYR A 492 -24.26 3.64 -8.01
C TYR A 492 -24.19 2.31 -7.26
N GLY A 493 -23.72 2.29 -6.00
CA GLY A 493 -23.55 1.06 -5.23
C GLY A 493 -22.47 0.13 -5.78
N MET A 494 -21.54 0.67 -6.57
CA MET A 494 -20.50 -0.10 -7.24
C MET A 494 -19.17 -0.03 -6.49
N SER A 495 -18.31 -1.01 -6.75
CA SER A 495 -16.92 -1.04 -6.28
C SER A 495 -15.96 -0.70 -7.41
N MET A 496 -15.01 0.20 -7.14
CA MET A 496 -13.94 0.54 -8.07
C MET A 496 -12.83 -0.50 -7.99
N VAL A 497 -12.49 -1.13 -9.13
CA VAL A 497 -11.53 -2.24 -9.20
C VAL A 497 -10.44 -1.93 -10.22
N THR A 498 -9.19 -2.03 -9.80
CA THR A 498 -8.00 -1.87 -10.65
C THR A 498 -7.24 -3.18 -10.72
N TRP A 499 -5.91 -3.16 -10.61
CA TRP A 499 -5.04 -4.34 -10.70
C TRP A 499 -3.71 -4.08 -10.00
N ASP A 500 -3.05 -5.15 -9.58
CA ASP A 500 -1.68 -5.14 -9.08
C ASP A 500 -0.70 -5.74 -10.11
N VAL A 501 -1.19 -6.57 -11.04
CA VAL A 501 -0.38 -7.16 -12.11
C VAL A 501 -0.97 -6.84 -13.48
N ARG A 502 -0.15 -6.26 -14.37
CA ARG A 502 -0.49 -6.02 -15.78
C ARG A 502 0.36 -6.88 -16.69
N VAL A 503 -0.30 -7.65 -17.57
CA VAL A 503 0.33 -8.50 -18.59
C VAL A 503 0.59 -7.67 -19.85
N ALA A 504 1.44 -6.66 -19.73
CA ALA A 504 1.96 -5.89 -20.85
C ALA A 504 3.30 -5.25 -20.44
N ASP A 505 4.36 -5.52 -21.19
CA ASP A 505 5.65 -4.84 -21.04
C ASP A 505 6.28 -4.64 -22.41
N LYS A 506 6.51 -3.38 -22.79
CA LYS A 506 7.09 -2.99 -24.08
C LYS A 506 8.52 -3.51 -24.29
N ARG A 507 9.17 -3.98 -23.23
CA ARG A 507 10.53 -4.56 -23.25
C ARG A 507 10.53 -6.08 -23.44
N ALA A 508 9.38 -6.75 -23.36
CA ALA A 508 9.33 -8.18 -23.56
C ALA A 508 9.36 -8.51 -25.06
N ASP A 509 10.32 -9.33 -25.48
CA ASP A 509 10.55 -9.66 -26.88
C ASP A 509 9.77 -10.91 -27.32
N SER A 510 9.17 -11.66 -26.36
CA SER A 510 8.40 -12.86 -26.66
C SER A 510 7.18 -13.09 -25.75
N PRO A 511 6.15 -13.83 -26.21
CA PRO A 511 5.00 -14.23 -25.37
C PRO A 511 5.38 -15.01 -24.11
N ARG A 512 6.46 -15.81 -24.17
CA ARG A 512 6.97 -16.59 -23.04
C ARG A 512 7.63 -15.72 -21.99
N GLU A 513 8.45 -14.77 -22.43
CA GLU A 513 9.07 -13.79 -21.54
C GLU A 513 8.01 -12.92 -20.86
N LEU A 514 7.01 -12.45 -21.61
CA LEU A 514 5.89 -11.70 -21.05
C LEU A 514 5.12 -12.51 -20.00
N ALA A 515 4.86 -13.80 -20.28
CA ALA A 515 4.22 -14.70 -19.32
C ALA A 515 5.06 -14.88 -18.06
N ARG A 516 6.38 -15.09 -18.19
CA ARG A 516 7.31 -15.22 -17.06
C ARG A 516 7.32 -13.94 -16.20
N LEU A 517 7.49 -12.78 -16.82
CA LEU A 517 7.48 -11.48 -16.12
C LEU A 517 6.15 -11.19 -15.42
N ALA A 518 5.04 -11.70 -15.96
CA ALA A 518 3.74 -11.64 -15.27
C ALA A 518 3.72 -12.59 -14.08
N LEU A 519 4.05 -13.87 -14.27
CA LEU A 519 4.03 -14.91 -13.23
C LEU A 519 4.96 -14.59 -12.05
N ASP A 520 6.13 -14.00 -12.30
CA ASP A 520 7.07 -13.57 -11.25
C ASP A 520 6.48 -12.50 -10.32
N ARG A 521 5.45 -11.77 -10.76
CA ARG A 521 4.75 -10.74 -9.99
C ARG A 521 3.40 -11.21 -9.42
N ILE A 522 2.86 -12.32 -9.93
CA ILE A 522 1.58 -12.86 -9.49
C ILE A 522 1.76 -13.53 -8.13
N ARG A 523 0.80 -13.29 -7.24
CA ARG A 523 0.71 -13.93 -5.94
C ARG A 523 -0.76 -14.14 -5.56
N ALA A 524 -1.01 -14.86 -4.48
CA ALA A 524 -2.33 -15.00 -3.90
C ALA A 524 -3.03 -13.63 -3.78
N GLY A 525 -4.31 -13.58 -4.16
CA GLY A 525 -5.12 -12.37 -4.20
C GLY A 525 -4.87 -11.43 -5.39
N SER A 526 -3.95 -11.72 -6.30
CA SER A 526 -3.67 -10.81 -7.42
C SER A 526 -4.87 -10.66 -8.36
N ILE A 527 -5.08 -9.43 -8.83
CA ILE A 527 -6.00 -9.11 -9.92
C ILE A 527 -5.12 -8.82 -11.14
N VAL A 528 -5.11 -9.78 -12.06
CA VAL A 528 -4.25 -9.78 -13.25
C VAL A 528 -5.02 -9.17 -14.40
N VAL A 529 -4.48 -8.14 -15.06
CA VAL A 529 -5.13 -7.51 -16.22
C VAL A 529 -4.43 -7.85 -17.53
N PHE A 530 -5.23 -8.31 -18.50
CA PHE A 530 -4.89 -8.47 -19.90
C PHE A 530 -5.53 -7.33 -20.71
N PRO A 531 -4.74 -6.43 -21.33
CA PRO A 531 -5.30 -5.38 -22.17
C PRO A 531 -5.79 -5.97 -23.50
N LEU A 532 -7.07 -5.76 -23.83
CA LEU A 532 -7.66 -6.13 -25.12
C LEU A 532 -7.92 -4.91 -26.02
N ASP A 533 -7.70 -3.69 -25.52
CA ASP A 533 -7.85 -2.47 -26.31
C ASP A 533 -6.65 -2.31 -27.26
N GLY A 534 -6.89 -2.36 -28.57
CA GLY A 534 -5.90 -2.41 -29.66
C GLY A 534 -4.94 -1.21 -29.82
N ASN A 535 -4.42 -0.64 -28.74
CA ASN A 535 -3.39 0.39 -28.73
C ASN A 535 -1.98 -0.22 -28.80
N GLY A 536 -1.65 -0.81 -29.96
CA GLY A 536 -0.28 -0.94 -30.47
C GLY A 536 0.66 -1.97 -29.82
N HIS A 537 1.13 -2.90 -30.65
CA HIS A 537 2.16 -3.94 -30.43
C HIS A 537 1.78 -5.23 -29.67
N PHE A 538 0.69 -5.27 -28.89
CA PHE A 538 0.27 -6.46 -28.12
C PHE A 538 -0.98 -7.16 -28.68
N ALA A 539 -1.55 -6.63 -29.76
CA ALA A 539 -2.92 -6.91 -30.19
C ALA A 539 -3.05 -8.29 -30.85
N ARG A 540 -3.67 -9.23 -30.12
CA ARG A 540 -4.15 -10.56 -30.54
C ARG A 540 -3.16 -11.75 -30.50
N PRO A 541 -2.11 -11.90 -31.34
CA PRO A 541 -1.24 -13.09 -31.27
C PRO A 541 -0.52 -13.23 -29.93
N VAL A 542 -0.17 -12.11 -29.30
CA VAL A 542 0.47 -12.12 -27.97
C VAL A 542 -0.52 -12.55 -26.90
N VAL A 543 -1.78 -12.08 -26.93
CA VAL A 543 -2.79 -12.55 -25.97
C VAL A 543 -3.09 -14.04 -26.19
N GLU A 544 -3.26 -14.47 -27.43
CA GLU A 544 -3.51 -15.89 -27.78
C GLU A 544 -2.34 -16.80 -27.38
N ALA A 545 -1.09 -16.34 -27.48
CA ALA A 545 0.08 -17.12 -27.10
C ALA A 545 0.45 -17.01 -25.61
N THR A 546 0.28 -15.85 -24.99
CA THR A 546 0.64 -15.57 -23.59
C THR A 546 -0.42 -16.07 -22.62
N LEU A 547 -1.71 -15.95 -22.94
CA LEU A 547 -2.80 -16.35 -22.03
C LEU A 547 -2.66 -17.82 -21.61
N PRO A 548 -2.51 -18.82 -22.52
CA PRO A 548 -2.36 -20.21 -22.11
C PRO A 548 -1.10 -20.49 -21.27
N LEU A 549 -0.04 -19.69 -21.45
CA LEU A 549 1.19 -19.81 -20.66
C LEU A 549 0.99 -19.29 -19.23
N VAL A 550 0.30 -18.15 -19.09
CA VAL A 550 -0.05 -17.61 -17.77
C VAL A 550 -1.02 -18.55 -17.06
N LEU A 551 -2.09 -19.02 -17.72
CA LEU A 551 -3.07 -19.93 -17.11
C LEU A 551 -2.44 -21.24 -16.61
N ARG A 552 -1.55 -21.85 -17.40
CA ARG A 552 -0.79 -23.04 -16.97
C ARG A 552 0.22 -22.71 -15.86
N GLY A 553 0.87 -21.56 -15.94
CA GLY A 553 1.78 -21.09 -14.89
C GLY A 553 1.10 -20.87 -13.55
N LEU A 554 -0.15 -20.39 -13.53
CA LEU A 554 -0.94 -20.25 -12.31
C LEU A 554 -1.16 -21.59 -11.60
N LYS A 555 -1.45 -22.66 -12.36
CA LYS A 555 -1.55 -24.02 -11.80
C LYS A 555 -0.24 -24.49 -11.18
N GLY A 556 0.89 -24.17 -11.80
CA GLY A 556 2.22 -24.46 -11.26
C GLY A 556 2.55 -23.69 -9.98
N LEU A 557 1.89 -22.54 -9.74
CA LEU A 557 1.99 -21.75 -8.51
C LEU A 557 0.97 -22.16 -7.44
N ASP A 558 0.19 -23.22 -7.67
CA ASP A 558 -0.93 -23.65 -6.81
C ASP A 558 -1.95 -22.52 -6.56
N LEU A 559 -2.20 -21.71 -7.59
CA LEU A 559 -3.14 -20.59 -7.54
C LEU A 559 -4.40 -20.90 -8.37
N GLU A 560 -5.55 -20.94 -7.69
CA GLU A 560 -6.87 -21.12 -8.31
C GLU A 560 -7.30 -19.82 -9.01
N SER A 561 -7.55 -19.86 -10.32
CA SER A 561 -8.14 -18.71 -11.02
C SER A 561 -9.65 -18.68 -10.83
N VAL A 562 -10.15 -17.62 -10.23
CA VAL A 562 -11.57 -17.39 -9.93
C VAL A 562 -12.07 -16.10 -10.55
N ARG A 563 -13.39 -15.97 -10.68
CA ARG A 563 -14.02 -14.69 -11.01
C ARG A 563 -13.81 -13.66 -9.91
N LEU A 564 -13.92 -12.39 -10.28
CA LEU A 564 -13.73 -11.28 -9.35
C LEU A 564 -14.75 -11.27 -8.21
N ASP A 565 -16.01 -11.63 -8.47
CA ASP A 565 -17.08 -11.74 -7.46
C ASP A 565 -16.73 -12.77 -6.38
N ARG A 566 -16.22 -13.93 -6.81
CA ARG A 566 -15.73 -14.98 -5.89
C ARG A 566 -14.47 -14.56 -5.14
N LEU A 567 -13.51 -13.90 -5.81
CA LEU A 567 -12.29 -13.42 -5.17
C LEU A 567 -12.57 -12.40 -4.06
N LEU A 568 -13.53 -11.50 -4.31
CA LEU A 568 -13.86 -10.40 -3.40
C LEU A 568 -14.99 -10.73 -2.42
N GLY A 569 -15.69 -11.86 -2.59
CA GLY A 569 -16.79 -12.27 -1.72
C GLY A 569 -17.99 -11.34 -1.80
N ALA A 570 -18.26 -10.75 -2.97
CA ALA A 570 -19.39 -9.84 -3.19
C ALA A 570 -20.07 -10.16 -4.52
N ASP A 571 -21.36 -9.84 -4.65
CA ASP A 571 -22.13 -10.16 -5.85
C ASP A 571 -21.60 -9.41 -7.07
N GLY A 572 -21.42 -10.10 -8.19
CA GLY A 572 -20.98 -9.48 -9.46
C GLY A 572 -22.07 -8.68 -10.17
N TYR A 573 -23.35 -8.94 -9.83
CA TYR A 573 -24.51 -8.27 -10.40
C TYR A 573 -25.49 -7.85 -9.32
N ALA A 574 -26.01 -6.63 -9.43
CA ALA A 574 -27.11 -6.15 -8.61
C ALA A 574 -28.44 -6.66 -9.18
N GLY A 575 -29.43 -6.88 -8.32
CA GLY A 575 -30.77 -7.30 -8.74
C GLY A 575 -31.53 -6.25 -9.58
N ARG A 576 -31.12 -4.98 -9.53
CA ARG A 576 -31.65 -3.89 -10.37
C ARG A 576 -30.54 -2.89 -10.69
N CYS A 577 -30.56 -2.36 -11.91
CA CYS A 577 -29.66 -1.28 -12.31
C CYS A 577 -30.16 0.00 -11.64
N THR A 578 -29.39 0.53 -10.70
CA THR A 578 -29.67 1.85 -10.12
C THR A 578 -29.70 2.89 -11.24
N ARG A 579 -30.89 3.40 -11.56
CA ARG A 579 -31.05 4.59 -12.40
C ARG A 579 -30.62 5.78 -11.54
N SER A 580 -29.80 6.67 -12.09
CA SER A 580 -29.41 7.88 -11.34
C SER A 580 -30.66 8.65 -10.92
N ALA A 581 -30.72 9.05 -9.66
CA ALA A 581 -31.61 10.11 -9.19
C ALA A 581 -31.14 11.47 -9.71
#